data_AF-A0AAV0S8T0-F1
#
_entry.id   AF-A0AAV0S8T0-F1
#
_cell.length_a   1.000
_cell.length_b   1.000
_cell.length_c   1.000
_cell.angle_alpha   90.00
_cell.angle_beta   90.00
_cell.angle_gamma   90.00
#
_symmetry.space_group_name_H-M   'P 1'
#
loop_
_entity.id
_entity.type
_entity.pdbx_description
1 polymer ?
#
loop_
_entity_poly.entity_id
_entity_poly.type
_entity_poly.pdbx_seq_one_letter_code
_entity_poly.pdbx_strand_id
1 'polypeptide(L)'
;MALRLTGQAINLTGLRYQPDLLPPSSSRFSKPPLTRPIKAIQSGGDEAASAGAASAVATPTRAPSLRRPHNVDGEFFVDTRCIDCDTCRWMAPQIFTRVEGMSAVSKQPTSSEERLNALQALLACPTSSIHTEKPTRDVLEAQKTFPLPIDDNKIPGIYHCGYHSEKSYGAASYLIIRPDGNIIVDSPRFTEKLARNIEALGGANYMFLTHMYDDEFQFIYLFNLAICILELWSVRVDTADVEIKLEGNGPWSLGEDVELIHVPGHTEDLVVSLPLISAPYPVDMRGILYYYLTLKLMNVTPVHNKQGSVCLFYKPHKILFAGDHLGMTEFGLSIFETYNRISVPMQLDSVKKLLKLNFQWILPGHGRRAEYKDSQEKDSALESFVQQKCSQYTT
;
A
#
# COMPACT_ATOMS: atom_id res chain seq x y z
N MET A 1 -4.05 -46.79 33.49
CA MET A 1 -3.03 -47.86 33.47
C MET A 1 -2.45 -47.89 32.06
N ALA A 2 -1.13 -47.86 31.90
CA ALA A 2 -0.48 -47.46 30.65
C ALA A 2 -0.63 -48.48 29.50
N LEU A 3 -0.78 -47.99 28.26
CA LEU A 3 -0.53 -48.78 27.05
C LEU A 3 0.85 -48.43 26.47
N ARG A 4 1.49 -49.46 25.89
CA ARG A 4 2.91 -49.45 25.52
C ARG A 4 3.14 -48.81 24.14
N LEU A 5 4.23 -48.05 24.03
CA LEU A 5 4.84 -47.72 22.74
C LEU A 5 5.60 -48.95 22.20
N THR A 6 5.33 -49.31 20.95
CA THR A 6 6.16 -50.24 20.17
C THR A 6 6.85 -49.47 19.06
N GLY A 7 8.16 -49.23 19.22
CA GLY A 7 8.95 -48.61 18.16
C GLY A 7 9.32 -49.62 17.07
N GLN A 8 9.29 -49.18 15.82
CA GLN A 8 10.04 -49.80 14.73
C GLN A 8 11.14 -48.82 14.30
N ALA A 9 12.39 -49.25 14.38
CA ALA A 9 13.53 -48.49 13.88
C ALA A 9 13.63 -48.66 12.36
N ILE A 10 13.71 -47.55 11.62
CA ILE A 10 14.03 -47.56 10.19
C ILE A 10 15.52 -47.24 10.05
N ASN A 11 16.22 -48.10 9.32
CA ASN A 11 17.67 -48.12 9.22
C ASN A 11 18.16 -47.10 8.17
N LEU A 12 18.83 -46.03 8.60
CA LEU A 12 19.37 -44.98 7.73
C LEU A 12 20.81 -45.27 7.33
N THR A 13 21.00 -46.12 6.31
CA THR A 13 22.30 -46.29 5.65
C THR A 13 22.13 -46.23 4.12
N GLY A 14 22.51 -45.10 3.51
CA GLY A 14 22.67 -45.05 2.04
C GLY A 14 22.18 -43.82 1.28
N LEU A 15 22.46 -42.58 1.72
CA LEU A 15 22.53 -41.45 0.79
C LEU A 15 23.81 -40.65 1.06
N ARG A 16 24.67 -40.56 0.05
CA ARG A 16 25.92 -39.78 0.10
C ARG A 16 25.61 -38.32 -0.21
N TYR A 17 26.21 -37.42 0.57
CA TYR A 17 26.18 -35.98 0.32
C TYR A 17 27.04 -35.63 -0.90
N GLN A 18 26.47 -34.96 -1.90
CA GLN A 18 27.21 -34.27 -2.95
C GLN A 18 26.98 -32.76 -2.79
N PRO A 19 28.01 -31.96 -2.44
CA PRO A 19 27.98 -30.53 -2.67
C PRO A 19 28.20 -30.24 -4.17
N ASP A 20 27.88 -29.00 -4.57
CA ASP A 20 28.06 -28.41 -5.90
C ASP A 20 26.93 -28.58 -6.94
N LEU A 21 25.77 -28.00 -6.62
CA LEU A 21 24.88 -27.40 -7.62
C LEU A 21 24.55 -25.96 -7.21
N LEU A 22 24.94 -25.00 -8.04
CA LEU A 22 24.52 -23.60 -7.93
C LEU A 22 22.98 -23.52 -8.09
N PRO A 23 22.27 -22.68 -7.31
CA PRO A 23 20.84 -22.52 -7.47
C PRO A 23 20.51 -21.88 -8.83
N PRO A 24 19.41 -22.30 -9.49
CA PRO A 24 19.02 -21.75 -10.79
C PRO A 24 18.57 -20.29 -10.68
N SER A 25 18.83 -19.54 -11.75
CA SER A 25 18.49 -18.11 -11.87
C SER A 25 16.99 -17.84 -11.92
N SER A 26 16.53 -16.83 -11.17
CA SER A 26 15.27 -16.07 -11.32
C SER A 26 14.00 -16.87 -11.68
N SER A 27 13.12 -17.05 -10.70
CA SER A 27 11.74 -17.50 -10.94
C SER A 27 10.98 -16.47 -11.78
N ARG A 28 10.69 -16.82 -13.04
CA ARG A 28 9.85 -16.03 -13.96
C ARG A 28 8.40 -16.49 -13.83
N PHE A 29 7.54 -15.64 -13.26
CA PHE A 29 6.10 -15.95 -13.11
C PHE A 29 5.35 -15.89 -14.44
N SER A 30 4.29 -16.70 -14.57
CA SER A 30 3.38 -16.72 -15.71
C SER A 30 2.26 -15.67 -15.58
N LYS A 31 1.79 -15.15 -16.71
CA LYS A 31 0.73 -14.13 -16.77
C LYS A 31 -0.62 -14.70 -16.31
N PRO A 32 -1.36 -14.04 -15.40
CA PRO A 32 -2.70 -14.46 -14.99
C PRO A 32 -3.71 -14.29 -16.15
N PRO A 33 -4.85 -15.00 -16.11
CA PRO A 33 -5.88 -14.86 -17.14
C PRO A 33 -6.44 -13.42 -17.21
N LEU A 34 -6.88 -13.03 -18.41
CA LEU A 34 -7.39 -11.67 -18.69
C LEU A 34 -8.63 -11.34 -17.85
N THR A 35 -8.77 -10.05 -17.54
CA THR A 35 -9.88 -9.48 -16.77
C THR A 35 -11.25 -9.83 -17.36
N ARG A 36 -12.22 -10.10 -16.49
CA ARG A 36 -13.63 -10.08 -16.87
C ARG A 36 -14.15 -8.65 -16.70
N PRO A 37 -14.95 -8.12 -17.63
CA PRO A 37 -15.58 -6.81 -17.44
C PRO A 37 -16.47 -6.84 -16.20
N ILE A 38 -16.61 -5.69 -15.52
CA ILE A 38 -17.47 -5.56 -14.35
C ILE A 38 -18.89 -6.00 -14.75
N LYS A 39 -19.32 -7.17 -14.26
CA LYS A 39 -20.73 -7.55 -14.34
C LYS A 39 -21.50 -6.49 -13.56
N ALA A 40 -22.39 -5.77 -14.24
CA ALA A 40 -23.34 -4.89 -13.58
C ALA A 40 -24.01 -5.66 -12.45
N ILE A 41 -23.84 -5.17 -11.21
CA ILE A 41 -24.57 -5.69 -10.06
C ILE A 41 -26.05 -5.46 -10.39
N GLN A 42 -26.77 -6.54 -10.67
CA GLN A 42 -28.18 -6.45 -11.02
C GLN A 42 -28.93 -5.95 -9.79
N SER A 43 -29.44 -4.73 -9.89
CA SER A 43 -30.48 -4.23 -8.99
C SER A 43 -31.73 -5.08 -9.20
N GLY A 44 -31.99 -6.02 -8.30
CA GLY A 44 -33.22 -6.80 -8.30
C GLY A 44 -34.40 -5.95 -7.81
N GLY A 45 -35.21 -5.44 -8.73
CA GLY A 45 -36.65 -5.23 -8.54
C GLY A 45 -37.43 -6.49 -8.94
N ASP A 46 -38.73 -6.68 -8.71
CA ASP A 46 -39.79 -5.91 -8.02
C ASP A 46 -40.90 -6.94 -7.59
N GLU A 47 -42.03 -6.67 -6.94
CA GLU A 47 -42.75 -5.43 -6.58
C GLU A 47 -43.33 -5.50 -5.16
N ALA A 48 -43.65 -4.35 -4.55
CA ALA A 48 -44.93 -4.12 -3.85
C ALA A 48 -45.15 -2.61 -3.60
N ALA A 49 -46.00 -1.97 -4.39
CA ALA A 49 -46.25 -0.53 -4.29
C ALA A 49 -47.18 -0.15 -3.13
N SER A 50 -46.82 0.91 -2.39
CA SER A 50 -47.81 1.86 -1.86
C SER A 50 -47.21 3.27 -1.83
N ALA A 51 -47.98 4.26 -2.28
CA ALA A 51 -47.49 5.62 -2.44
C ALA A 51 -47.48 6.38 -1.11
N GLY A 52 -46.33 6.97 -0.76
CA GLY A 52 -46.17 7.89 0.36
C GLY A 52 -45.11 8.94 0.01
N ALA A 53 -45.39 10.22 0.30
CA ALA A 53 -44.62 11.34 -0.23
C ALA A 53 -43.13 11.31 0.21
N ALA A 54 -42.23 11.45 -0.75
CA ALA A 54 -40.80 11.53 -0.50
C ALA A 54 -40.43 12.86 0.17
N SER A 55 -40.27 12.84 1.49
CA SER A 55 -39.61 13.91 2.24
C SER A 55 -38.13 13.92 1.89
N ALA A 56 -37.62 15.04 1.40
CA ALA A 56 -36.20 15.20 1.10
C ALA A 56 -35.37 15.18 2.39
N VAL A 57 -34.66 14.07 2.64
CA VAL A 57 -33.69 13.98 3.74
C VAL A 57 -32.43 14.74 3.33
N ALA A 58 -32.39 16.03 3.69
CA ALA A 58 -31.20 16.84 3.55
C ALA A 58 -30.08 16.27 4.44
N THR A 59 -28.93 15.96 3.84
CA THR A 59 -27.71 15.59 4.58
C THR A 59 -27.29 16.79 5.43
N PRO A 60 -27.10 16.66 6.76
CA PRO A 60 -26.84 17.81 7.60
C PRO A 60 -25.47 18.41 7.29
N THR A 61 -25.43 19.72 7.04
CA THR A 61 -24.20 20.51 6.90
C THR A 61 -23.35 20.34 8.15
N ARG A 62 -22.17 19.72 8.03
CA ARG A 62 -21.30 19.42 9.18
C ARG A 62 -20.80 20.74 9.77
N ALA A 63 -21.00 20.92 11.08
CA ALA A 63 -21.03 22.26 11.69
C ALA A 63 -19.66 22.98 11.69
N PRO A 64 -19.65 24.34 11.68
CA PRO A 64 -18.42 25.15 11.78
C PRO A 64 -17.56 24.87 13.02
N SER A 65 -18.12 24.25 14.06
CA SER A 65 -17.45 23.96 15.34
C SER A 65 -16.26 22.99 15.25
N LEU A 66 -16.02 22.36 14.10
CA LEU A 66 -14.83 21.54 13.87
C LEU A 66 -13.70 22.27 13.13
N ARG A 67 -13.92 23.48 12.58
CA ARG A 67 -12.86 24.23 11.87
C ARG A 67 -11.69 24.53 12.82
N ARG A 68 -10.45 24.19 12.42
CA ARG A 68 -9.27 24.60 13.22
C ARG A 68 -9.11 26.13 13.21
N PRO A 69 -8.72 26.76 14.34
CA PRO A 69 -8.50 28.21 14.40
C PRO A 69 -7.30 28.68 13.56
N HIS A 70 -6.41 27.76 13.16
CA HIS A 70 -5.23 28.04 12.34
C HIS A 70 -5.49 28.13 10.83
N ASN A 71 -6.72 27.92 10.37
CA ASN A 71 -7.06 28.19 8.97
C ASN A 71 -7.21 29.69 8.75
N VAL A 72 -6.76 30.19 7.61
CA VAL A 72 -7.19 31.52 7.14
C VAL A 72 -8.67 31.52 6.78
N ASP A 73 -9.32 32.68 6.90
CA ASP A 73 -10.72 32.86 6.54
C ASP A 73 -11.00 32.51 5.07
N GLY A 74 -12.23 32.08 4.79
CA GLY A 74 -12.70 31.70 3.44
C GLY A 74 -13.21 30.27 3.34
N GLU A 75 -13.53 29.88 2.09
CA GLU A 75 -14.29 28.69 1.74
C GLU A 75 -13.62 27.38 2.18
N PHE A 76 -12.33 27.20 1.88
CA PHE A 76 -11.60 25.98 2.23
C PHE A 76 -11.13 26.01 3.68
N PHE A 77 -11.26 24.88 4.37
CA PHE A 77 -10.71 24.72 5.72
C PHE A 77 -10.37 23.27 6.07
N VAL A 78 -9.42 23.09 6.98
CA VAL A 78 -9.13 21.82 7.65
C VAL A 78 -9.81 21.80 9.02
N ASP A 79 -10.44 20.67 9.36
CA ASP A 79 -11.12 20.45 10.64
C ASP A 79 -10.24 19.71 11.67
N THR A 80 -10.72 19.62 12.91
CA THR A 80 -10.00 19.02 14.06
C THR A 80 -9.84 17.50 13.99
N ARG A 81 -10.35 16.82 12.96
CA ARG A 81 -10.17 15.38 12.71
C ARG A 81 -9.00 15.10 11.75
N CYS A 82 -8.22 16.13 11.42
CA CYS A 82 -6.91 15.96 10.79
C CYS A 82 -6.04 15.02 11.64
N ILE A 83 -5.28 14.15 10.98
CA ILE A 83 -4.32 13.21 11.59
C ILE A 83 -2.88 13.48 11.15
N ASP A 84 -2.59 14.68 10.64
CA ASP A 84 -1.26 15.14 10.21
C ASP A 84 -0.50 14.28 9.15
N CYS A 85 -1.21 13.44 8.40
CA CYS A 85 -0.70 12.53 7.35
C CYS A 85 0.08 13.14 6.15
N ASP A 86 0.45 14.43 6.19
CA ASP A 86 1.12 15.24 5.15
C ASP A 86 0.45 15.35 3.76
N THR A 87 -0.47 14.44 3.39
CA THR A 87 -1.12 14.31 2.06
C THR A 87 -1.42 15.65 1.39
N CYS A 88 -2.21 16.51 2.03
CA CYS A 88 -2.63 17.78 1.43
C CYS A 88 -1.50 18.78 1.23
N ARG A 89 -0.44 18.72 2.04
CA ARG A 89 0.72 19.63 1.96
C ARG A 89 1.67 19.30 0.83
N TRP A 90 1.73 18.04 0.38
CA TRP A 90 2.51 17.70 -0.82
C TRP A 90 1.66 17.67 -2.11
N MET A 91 0.34 17.53 -2.01
CA MET A 91 -0.57 17.69 -3.15
C MET A 91 -0.85 19.16 -3.50
N ALA A 92 -0.98 20.03 -2.50
CA ALA A 92 -1.24 21.46 -2.68
C ALA A 92 -0.46 22.32 -1.64
N PRO A 93 0.89 22.34 -1.71
CA PRO A 93 1.76 23.07 -0.77
C PRO A 93 1.50 24.58 -0.71
N GLN A 94 0.93 25.15 -1.77
CA GLN A 94 0.55 26.56 -1.87
C GLN A 94 -0.74 26.91 -1.11
N ILE A 95 -1.51 25.90 -0.68
CA ILE A 95 -2.80 26.04 0.03
C ILE A 95 -2.71 25.53 1.46
N PHE A 96 -2.02 24.42 1.71
CA PHE A 96 -1.95 23.77 3.02
C PHE A 96 -0.55 23.84 3.64
N THR A 97 -0.49 24.20 4.92
CA THR A 97 0.75 24.19 5.71
C THR A 97 0.63 23.35 6.97
N ARG A 98 1.76 23.08 7.64
CA ARG A 98 1.81 22.43 8.95
C ARG A 98 1.87 23.49 10.03
N VAL A 99 0.96 23.42 11.00
CA VAL A 99 0.89 24.35 12.12
C VAL A 99 0.35 23.60 13.35
N GLU A 100 1.09 23.67 14.46
CA GLU A 100 0.83 22.90 15.69
C GLU A 100 0.60 21.40 15.43
N GLY A 101 1.51 20.78 14.66
CA GLY A 101 1.48 19.33 14.41
C GLY A 101 0.26 18.82 13.66
N MET A 102 -0.41 19.68 12.87
CA MET A 102 -1.59 19.35 12.08
C MET A 102 -1.64 20.21 10.80
N SER A 103 -2.35 19.78 9.77
CA SER A 103 -2.57 20.58 8.55
C SER A 103 -3.58 21.72 8.76
N ALA A 104 -3.37 22.87 8.13
CA ALA A 104 -4.36 23.96 8.03
C ALA A 104 -4.24 24.67 6.68
N VAL A 105 -5.31 25.36 6.26
CA VAL A 105 -5.29 26.22 5.06
C VAL A 105 -4.54 27.52 5.41
N SER A 106 -3.40 27.76 4.76
CA SER A 106 -2.60 28.99 4.89
C SER A 106 -2.95 30.05 3.85
N LYS A 107 -3.53 29.65 2.72
CA LYS A 107 -3.96 30.51 1.62
C LYS A 107 -5.21 29.91 0.97
N GLN A 108 -6.25 30.71 0.74
CA GLN A 108 -7.38 30.29 -0.08
C GLN A 108 -6.96 30.21 -1.56
N PRO A 109 -7.48 29.25 -2.35
CA PRO A 109 -7.15 29.14 -3.77
C PRO A 109 -7.67 30.35 -4.56
N THR A 110 -6.79 30.94 -5.35
CA THR A 110 -7.03 32.16 -6.15
C THR A 110 -7.13 31.90 -7.65
N SER A 111 -6.66 30.75 -8.14
CA SER A 111 -6.80 30.30 -9.53
C SER A 111 -7.60 29.00 -9.63
N SER A 112 -8.09 28.69 -10.84
CA SER A 112 -8.77 27.41 -11.12
C SER A 112 -7.87 26.19 -10.87
N GLU A 113 -6.56 26.33 -11.12
CA GLU A 113 -5.55 25.30 -10.86
C GLU A 113 -5.35 25.09 -9.35
N GLU A 114 -5.18 26.17 -8.58
CA GLU A 114 -5.08 26.10 -7.13
C GLU A 114 -6.34 25.46 -6.50
N ARG A 115 -7.52 25.79 -7.03
CA ARG A 115 -8.79 25.20 -6.60
C ARG A 115 -8.89 23.72 -6.95
N LEU A 116 -8.46 23.31 -8.15
CA LEU A 116 -8.42 21.91 -8.55
C LEU A 116 -7.48 21.10 -7.64
N ASN A 117 -6.27 21.60 -7.39
CA ASN A 117 -5.28 20.95 -6.52
C ASN A 117 -5.80 20.84 -5.07
N ALA A 118 -6.51 21.86 -4.57
CA ALA A 118 -7.18 21.81 -3.26
C ALA A 118 -8.32 20.78 -3.19
N LEU A 119 -9.11 20.64 -4.26
CA LEU A 119 -10.18 19.63 -4.35
C LEU A 119 -9.63 18.20 -4.51
N GLN A 120 -8.50 18.03 -5.20
CA GLN A 120 -7.77 16.76 -5.28
C GLN A 120 -7.22 16.37 -3.90
N ALA A 121 -6.59 17.30 -3.18
CA ALA A 121 -6.16 17.09 -1.80
C ALA A 121 -7.33 16.75 -0.85
N LEU A 122 -8.51 17.37 -1.05
CA LEU A 122 -9.74 17.05 -0.33
C LEU A 122 -10.18 15.60 -0.58
N LEU A 123 -10.20 15.15 -1.82
CA LEU A 123 -10.58 13.78 -2.21
C LEU A 123 -9.58 12.72 -1.71
N ALA A 124 -8.29 13.07 -1.65
CA ALA A 124 -7.24 12.19 -1.13
C ALA A 124 -7.13 12.18 0.40
N CYS A 125 -7.77 13.12 1.12
CA CYS A 125 -7.68 13.23 2.58
C CYS A 125 -8.28 11.98 3.26
N PRO A 126 -7.48 11.18 4.00
CA PRO A 126 -7.93 9.88 4.53
C PRO A 126 -9.10 10.00 5.50
N THR A 127 -9.09 11.02 6.37
CA THR A 127 -10.14 11.27 7.38
C THR A 127 -11.27 12.19 6.89
N SER A 128 -11.25 12.57 5.60
CA SER A 128 -12.20 13.54 5.01
C SER A 128 -12.34 14.81 5.86
N SER A 129 -11.20 15.40 6.23
CA SER A 129 -11.08 16.54 7.18
C SER A 129 -10.83 17.88 6.50
N ILE A 130 -10.77 17.89 5.17
CA ILE A 130 -10.71 19.09 4.34
C ILE A 130 -12.10 19.34 3.79
N HIS A 131 -12.58 20.58 3.87
CA HIS A 131 -13.94 20.95 3.51
C HIS A 131 -13.99 22.25 2.73
N THR A 132 -15.10 22.45 2.05
CA THR A 132 -15.59 23.76 1.59
C THR A 132 -16.79 24.17 2.45
N GLU A 133 -17.00 25.48 2.67
CA GLU A 133 -18.14 26.01 3.44
C GLU A 133 -19.51 25.54 2.92
N LYS A 134 -19.61 25.25 1.63
CA LYS A 134 -20.80 24.72 0.96
C LYS A 134 -20.38 23.57 0.04
N PRO A 135 -21.20 22.52 -0.14
CA PRO A 135 -20.94 21.48 -1.13
C PRO A 135 -20.79 22.10 -2.53
N THR A 136 -19.61 21.93 -3.12
CA THR A 136 -19.26 22.49 -4.43
C THR A 136 -19.37 21.43 -5.53
N ARG A 137 -19.84 21.83 -6.73
CA ARG A 137 -20.08 20.88 -7.84
C ARG A 137 -18.81 20.51 -8.61
N ASP A 138 -17.81 21.39 -8.60
CA ASP A 138 -16.51 21.16 -9.24
C ASP A 138 -15.66 20.05 -8.59
N VAL A 139 -16.04 19.58 -7.39
CA VAL A 139 -15.49 18.34 -6.83
C VAL A 139 -15.71 17.15 -7.78
N LEU A 140 -16.80 17.16 -8.57
CA LEU A 140 -17.07 16.14 -9.59
C LEU A 140 -16.08 16.21 -10.77
N GLU A 141 -15.48 17.38 -11.03
CA GLU A 141 -14.40 17.52 -12.03
C GLU A 141 -13.08 16.99 -11.45
N ALA A 142 -12.76 17.31 -10.19
CA ALA A 142 -11.61 16.72 -9.49
C ALA A 142 -11.71 15.18 -9.37
N GLN A 143 -12.92 14.63 -9.22
CA GLN A 143 -13.13 13.18 -9.27
C GLN A 143 -12.87 12.54 -10.65
N LYS A 144 -12.90 13.30 -11.75
CA LYS A 144 -12.55 12.81 -13.09
C LYS A 144 -11.04 12.79 -13.33
N THR A 145 -10.25 13.56 -12.57
CA THR A 145 -8.79 13.60 -12.76
C THR A 145 -8.05 12.44 -12.10
N PHE A 146 -8.69 11.67 -11.21
CA PHE A 146 -8.06 10.51 -10.57
C PHE A 146 -8.18 9.22 -11.42
N PRO A 147 -7.15 8.35 -11.46
CA PRO A 147 -5.85 8.52 -10.81
C PRO A 147 -5.04 9.62 -11.49
N LEU A 148 -4.30 10.42 -10.72
CA LEU A 148 -3.58 11.61 -11.20
C LEU A 148 -2.26 11.22 -11.85
N PRO A 149 -1.94 11.66 -13.08
CA PRO A 149 -0.59 11.53 -13.62
C PRO A 149 0.45 12.16 -12.68
N ILE A 150 1.60 11.51 -12.50
CA ILE A 150 2.67 12.07 -11.65
C ILE A 150 3.50 13.09 -12.42
N ASP A 151 4.00 12.72 -13.60
CA ASP A 151 4.60 13.60 -14.60
C ASP A 151 4.52 12.91 -15.95
N ASP A 152 3.57 13.30 -16.81
CA ASP A 152 3.37 12.71 -18.14
C ASP A 152 4.54 12.91 -19.10
N ASN A 153 5.45 13.86 -18.83
CA ASN A 153 6.60 14.13 -19.68
C ASN A 153 7.81 13.26 -19.30
N LYS A 154 7.98 12.98 -18.00
CA LYS A 154 9.14 12.25 -17.47
C LYS A 154 8.86 10.78 -17.20
N ILE A 155 7.68 10.47 -16.66
CA ILE A 155 7.27 9.12 -16.25
C ILE A 155 5.82 8.82 -16.69
N PRO A 156 5.54 8.87 -18.02
CA PRO A 156 4.21 8.61 -18.57
C PRO A 156 3.65 7.24 -18.15
N GLY A 157 2.33 7.17 -17.96
CA GLY A 157 1.67 5.94 -17.55
C GLY A 157 1.82 5.61 -16.06
N ILE A 158 2.39 6.51 -15.26
CA ILE A 158 2.50 6.37 -13.80
C ILE A 158 1.57 7.37 -13.13
N TYR A 159 0.65 6.85 -12.31
CA TYR A 159 -0.39 7.65 -11.67
C TYR A 159 -0.41 7.46 -10.16
N HIS A 160 -0.81 8.50 -9.44
CA HIS A 160 -1.19 8.48 -8.03
C HIS A 160 -2.71 8.27 -7.91
N CYS A 161 -3.13 7.24 -7.19
CA CYS A 161 -4.54 6.85 -7.12
C CYS A 161 -5.40 7.83 -6.30
N GLY A 162 -4.79 8.60 -5.39
CA GLY A 162 -5.53 9.41 -4.41
C GLY A 162 -6.37 8.54 -3.48
N TYR A 163 -7.47 9.11 -2.97
CA TYR A 163 -8.42 8.44 -2.09
C TYR A 163 -7.73 7.60 -0.99
N HIS A 164 -6.88 8.18 -0.16
CA HIS A 164 -6.16 7.40 0.85
C HIS A 164 -7.13 6.87 1.92
N SER A 165 -6.69 5.86 2.68
CA SER A 165 -7.45 5.31 3.81
C SER A 165 -6.96 5.85 5.15
N GLU A 166 -7.88 6.04 6.08
CA GLU A 166 -7.57 6.30 7.50
C GLU A 166 -6.88 5.09 8.15
N LYS A 167 -7.15 3.86 7.66
CA LYS A 167 -6.54 2.63 8.17
C LYS A 167 -5.03 2.56 7.94
N SER A 168 -4.59 2.99 6.75
CA SER A 168 -3.19 3.08 6.36
C SER A 168 -2.58 4.46 6.68
N TYR A 169 -3.19 5.23 7.60
CA TYR A 169 -2.74 6.57 8.03
C TYR A 169 -2.55 7.60 6.89
N GLY A 170 -3.13 7.35 5.71
CA GLY A 170 -2.95 8.20 4.54
C GLY A 170 -1.88 7.76 3.56
N ALA A 171 -1.47 6.48 3.57
CA ALA A 171 -0.56 5.91 2.57
C ALA A 171 -1.06 6.17 1.13
N ALA A 172 -0.15 6.60 0.28
CA ALA A 172 -0.36 6.81 -1.15
C ALA A 172 -0.21 5.50 -1.92
N SER A 173 -1.17 5.23 -2.79
CA SER A 173 -1.15 4.12 -3.74
C SER A 173 -1.03 4.62 -5.17
N TYR A 174 -0.59 3.72 -6.06
CA TYR A 174 -0.17 4.08 -7.41
C TYR A 174 -0.72 3.10 -8.46
N LEU A 175 -0.81 3.56 -9.71
CA LEU A 175 -1.12 2.74 -10.88
C LEU A 175 0.03 2.84 -11.89
N ILE A 176 0.51 1.69 -12.36
CA ILE A 176 1.54 1.55 -13.40
C ILE A 176 0.88 0.95 -14.64
N ILE A 177 0.78 1.72 -15.72
CA ILE A 177 0.26 1.24 -17.01
C ILE A 177 1.36 0.51 -17.78
N ARG A 178 1.11 -0.74 -18.20
CA ARG A 178 2.13 -1.65 -18.76
C ARG A 178 1.58 -2.57 -19.84
N PRO A 179 2.33 -2.85 -20.94
CA PRO A 179 1.92 -3.83 -21.95
C PRO A 179 1.65 -5.24 -21.39
N ASP A 180 2.39 -5.64 -20.36
CA ASP A 180 2.24 -6.95 -19.71
C ASP A 180 1.16 -7.01 -18.63
N GLY A 181 0.41 -5.93 -18.46
CA GLY A 181 -0.70 -5.81 -17.54
C GLY A 181 -0.41 -4.80 -16.42
N ASN A 182 -1.37 -3.91 -16.19
CA ASN A 182 -1.20 -2.80 -15.27
C ASN A 182 -1.10 -3.30 -13.81
N ILE A 183 -0.32 -2.60 -13.00
CA ILE A 183 -0.12 -2.91 -11.57
C ILE A 183 -0.72 -1.79 -10.74
N ILE A 184 -1.56 -2.12 -9.76
CA ILE A 184 -1.86 -1.24 -8.63
C ILE A 184 -0.83 -1.54 -7.53
N VAL A 185 -0.16 -0.52 -7.02
CA VAL A 185 0.83 -0.60 -5.93
C VAL A 185 0.23 0.03 -4.68
N ASP A 186 0.10 -0.79 -3.62
CA ASP A 186 -0.66 -0.52 -2.39
C ASP A 186 -2.14 -0.16 -2.67
N SER A 187 -3.03 -0.24 -1.67
CA SER A 187 -4.47 -0.13 -1.92
C SER A 187 -5.02 1.30 -1.74
N PRO A 188 -5.66 1.90 -2.76
CA PRO A 188 -6.50 3.08 -2.56
C PRO A 188 -7.84 2.70 -1.94
N ARG A 189 -8.46 3.65 -1.22
CA ARG A 189 -9.83 3.50 -0.76
C ARG A 189 -10.78 3.39 -1.94
N PHE A 190 -11.59 2.34 -1.91
CA PHE A 190 -12.52 2.07 -2.99
C PHE A 190 -13.53 3.20 -3.19
N THR A 191 -13.61 3.65 -4.44
CA THR A 191 -14.77 4.37 -4.96
C THR A 191 -15.09 3.83 -6.35
N GLU A 192 -16.38 3.72 -6.69
CA GLU A 192 -16.80 3.34 -8.04
C GLU A 192 -16.20 4.26 -9.11
N LYS A 193 -16.01 5.55 -8.77
CA LYS A 193 -15.50 6.54 -9.70
C LYS A 193 -14.03 6.32 -10.02
N LEU A 194 -13.18 6.09 -9.01
CA LEU A 194 -11.78 5.71 -9.22
C LEU A 194 -11.69 4.39 -10.02
N ALA A 195 -12.47 3.37 -9.64
CA ALA A 195 -12.46 2.08 -10.33
C ALA A 195 -12.84 2.20 -11.82
N ARG A 196 -13.94 2.91 -12.16
CA ARG A 196 -14.32 3.15 -13.57
C ARG A 196 -13.25 3.94 -14.34
N ASN A 197 -12.58 4.90 -13.69
CA ASN A 197 -11.49 5.65 -14.33
C ASN A 197 -10.26 4.74 -14.57
N ILE A 198 -9.92 3.84 -13.64
CA ILE A 198 -8.86 2.82 -13.82
C ILE A 198 -9.25 1.81 -14.92
N GLU A 199 -10.51 1.37 -14.98
CA GLU A 199 -11.03 0.50 -16.04
C GLU A 199 -10.87 1.15 -17.43
N ALA A 200 -11.15 2.45 -17.54
CA ALA A 200 -10.95 3.23 -18.77
C ALA A 200 -9.46 3.38 -19.18
N LEU A 201 -8.51 3.20 -18.25
CA LEU A 201 -7.07 3.14 -18.50
C LEU A 201 -6.57 1.70 -18.80
N GLY A 202 -7.48 0.74 -19.01
CA GLY A 202 -7.17 -0.67 -19.26
C GLY A 202 -7.30 -1.58 -18.03
N GLY A 203 -7.81 -1.06 -16.91
CA GLY A 203 -7.98 -1.81 -15.67
C GLY A 203 -6.65 -2.09 -14.97
N ALA A 204 -6.60 -3.18 -14.21
CA ALA A 204 -5.36 -3.74 -13.69
C ALA A 204 -5.38 -5.27 -13.75
N ASN A 205 -4.19 -5.86 -13.79
CA ASN A 205 -3.98 -7.31 -13.75
C ASN A 205 -3.32 -7.76 -12.46
N TYR A 206 -2.56 -6.87 -11.82
CA TYR A 206 -1.83 -7.14 -10.60
C TYR A 206 -2.17 -6.12 -9.51
N MET A 207 -2.28 -6.60 -8.27
CA MET A 207 -2.11 -5.79 -7.07
C MET A 207 -0.78 -6.20 -6.43
N PHE A 208 0.08 -5.23 -6.14
CA PHE A 208 1.32 -5.46 -5.39
C PHE A 208 1.23 -4.68 -4.08
N LEU A 209 1.29 -5.40 -2.96
CA LEU A 209 1.29 -4.80 -1.62
C LEU A 209 2.71 -4.78 -1.08
N THR A 210 3.19 -3.60 -0.69
CA THR A 210 4.53 -3.44 -0.10
C THR A 210 4.62 -4.07 1.29
N HIS A 211 3.48 -4.21 2.00
CA HIS A 211 3.35 -4.77 3.35
C HIS A 211 1.89 -5.16 3.71
N MET A 212 1.64 -5.72 4.91
CA MET A 212 0.36 -6.35 5.30
C MET A 212 -0.89 -5.45 5.42
N TYR A 213 -0.72 -4.14 5.66
CA TYR A 213 -1.68 -3.37 6.49
C TYR A 213 -2.92 -2.83 5.75
N ASP A 214 -3.10 -3.15 4.46
CA ASP A 214 -4.26 -2.71 3.67
C ASP A 214 -5.43 -3.70 3.73
N ASP A 215 -6.39 -3.43 4.62
CA ASP A 215 -7.68 -4.14 4.72
C ASP A 215 -8.62 -3.94 3.51
N GLU A 216 -8.24 -3.16 2.49
CA GLU A 216 -9.15 -2.62 1.47
C GLU A 216 -9.11 -3.42 0.16
N PHE A 217 -9.31 -4.75 0.28
CA PHE A 217 -9.27 -5.74 -0.82
C PHE A 217 -10.38 -5.58 -1.89
N GLN A 218 -11.20 -4.53 -1.86
CA GLN A 218 -12.36 -4.34 -2.75
C GLN A 218 -11.96 -4.23 -4.24
N PHE A 219 -10.79 -3.64 -4.52
CA PHE A 219 -10.22 -3.60 -5.88
C PHE A 219 -9.88 -5.00 -6.42
N ILE A 220 -9.39 -5.90 -5.56
CA ILE A 220 -9.01 -7.27 -5.95
C ILE A 220 -10.24 -8.06 -6.42
N TYR A 221 -11.36 -7.95 -5.69
CA TYR A 221 -12.61 -8.59 -6.06
C TYR A 221 -13.24 -8.04 -7.35
N LEU A 222 -13.14 -6.73 -7.59
CA LEU A 222 -13.78 -6.08 -8.74
C LEU A 222 -13.01 -6.27 -10.05
N PHE A 223 -11.67 -6.30 -9.99
CA PHE A 223 -10.82 -6.51 -11.18
C PHE A 223 -10.32 -7.95 -11.34
N ASN A 224 -10.54 -8.83 -10.36
CA ASN A 224 -10.00 -10.19 -10.31
C ASN A 224 -8.46 -10.17 -10.46
N LEU A 225 -7.80 -9.35 -9.63
CA LEU A 225 -6.36 -9.10 -9.69
C LEU A 225 -5.57 -10.31 -9.20
N ALA A 226 -4.48 -10.64 -9.90
CA ALA A 226 -3.44 -11.46 -9.30
C ALA A 226 -2.70 -10.64 -8.25
N ILE A 227 -2.44 -11.21 -7.08
CA ILE A 227 -1.88 -10.48 -5.94
C ILE A 227 -0.42 -10.90 -5.74
N CYS A 228 0.53 -10.00 -5.97
CA CYS A 228 1.95 -10.25 -5.74
C CYS A 228 2.30 -9.98 -4.28
N ILE A 229 2.62 -11.04 -3.54
CA ILE A 229 2.65 -11.10 -2.07
C ILE A 229 3.80 -12.04 -1.64
N LEU A 230 4.57 -11.73 -0.58
CA LEU A 230 5.61 -12.65 -0.06
C LEU A 230 5.03 -14.02 0.35
N GLU A 231 5.83 -15.08 0.19
CA GLU A 231 5.51 -16.47 0.57
C GLU A 231 4.93 -16.63 1.99
N LEU A 232 5.29 -15.73 2.91
CA LEU A 232 4.96 -15.84 4.33
C LEU A 232 3.61 -15.27 4.73
N TRP A 233 2.96 -14.46 3.89
CA TRP A 233 1.65 -13.96 4.27
C TRP A 233 0.66 -15.14 4.31
N SER A 234 -0.03 -15.27 5.44
CA SER A 234 -0.97 -16.38 5.64
C SER A 234 -2.08 -16.28 4.61
N VAL A 235 -2.06 -17.20 3.64
CA VAL A 235 -3.07 -17.36 2.59
C VAL A 235 -4.45 -17.15 3.20
N ARG A 236 -5.13 -16.07 2.83
CA ARG A 236 -6.53 -15.93 3.21
C ARG A 236 -7.33 -16.84 2.29
N VAL A 237 -8.31 -17.54 2.85
CA VAL A 237 -9.10 -18.56 2.13
C VAL A 237 -9.90 -17.95 0.96
N ASP A 238 -10.10 -16.64 0.97
CA ASP A 238 -10.79 -15.84 -0.05
C ASP A 238 -9.88 -15.29 -1.17
N THR A 239 -8.55 -15.29 -1.01
CA THR A 239 -7.58 -14.81 -2.03
C THR A 239 -6.60 -15.88 -2.55
N ALA A 240 -6.60 -17.08 -1.96
CA ALA A 240 -5.67 -18.17 -2.25
C ALA A 240 -5.42 -18.48 -3.74
N ASP A 241 -6.47 -18.44 -4.57
CA ASP A 241 -6.41 -18.84 -5.98
C ASP A 241 -5.82 -17.79 -6.92
N VAL A 242 -5.51 -16.58 -6.42
CA VAL A 242 -4.97 -15.46 -7.21
C VAL A 242 -3.62 -14.93 -6.70
N GLU A 243 -3.04 -15.52 -5.66
CA GLU A 243 -1.78 -15.07 -5.04
C GLU A 243 -0.53 -15.59 -5.77
N ILE A 244 0.33 -14.66 -6.23
CA ILE A 244 1.70 -14.93 -6.66
C ILE A 244 2.62 -14.79 -5.44
N LYS A 245 3.06 -15.93 -4.90
CA LYS A 245 3.95 -16.01 -3.74
C LYS A 245 5.41 -15.76 -4.10
N LEU A 246 6.05 -14.84 -3.39
CA LEU A 246 7.46 -14.52 -3.55
C LEU A 246 8.32 -15.34 -2.56
N GLU A 247 8.90 -16.44 -3.05
CA GLU A 247 9.66 -17.42 -2.24
C GLU A 247 11.15 -17.09 -2.10
N GLY A 248 11.80 -17.49 -1.01
CA GLY A 248 13.20 -17.14 -0.73
C GLY A 248 13.39 -15.66 -0.32
N ASN A 249 14.53 -15.04 -0.68
CA ASN A 249 14.93 -13.68 -0.24
C ASN A 249 14.95 -12.63 -1.37
N GLY A 250 14.51 -12.99 -2.57
CA GLY A 250 14.59 -12.15 -3.76
C GLY A 250 16.02 -11.91 -4.28
N PRO A 251 16.20 -11.01 -5.26
CA PRO A 251 15.13 -10.27 -5.94
C PRO A 251 14.23 -11.19 -6.76
N TRP A 252 12.98 -10.79 -6.96
CA TRP A 252 12.03 -11.47 -7.85
C TRP A 252 11.75 -10.62 -9.08
N SER A 253 11.16 -11.19 -10.13
CA SER A 253 10.86 -10.45 -11.37
C SER A 253 9.43 -10.69 -11.84
N LEU A 254 8.72 -9.62 -12.18
CA LEU A 254 7.35 -9.65 -12.70
C LEU A 254 7.35 -9.16 -14.15
N GLY A 255 7.80 -10.02 -15.06
CA GLY A 255 8.21 -9.62 -16.41
C GLY A 255 9.69 -9.25 -16.44
N GLU A 256 10.11 -8.46 -17.43
CA GLU A 256 11.52 -8.04 -17.61
C GLU A 256 11.80 -6.65 -17.00
N ASP A 257 10.74 -5.83 -16.92
CA ASP A 257 10.68 -4.42 -16.54
C ASP A 257 10.45 -4.17 -15.03
N VAL A 258 10.00 -5.16 -14.28
CA VAL A 258 9.76 -5.07 -12.83
C VAL A 258 10.68 -6.01 -12.05
N GLU A 259 11.34 -5.47 -11.02
CA GLU A 259 12.09 -6.22 -10.02
C GLU A 259 11.51 -5.95 -8.62
N LEU A 260 11.30 -7.00 -7.83
CA LEU A 260 10.76 -6.92 -6.47
C LEU A 260 11.86 -7.25 -5.46
N ILE A 261 12.02 -6.41 -4.44
CA ILE A 261 13.25 -6.35 -3.65
C ILE A 261 12.90 -6.42 -2.17
N HIS A 262 13.32 -7.51 -1.51
CA HIS A 262 13.08 -7.71 -0.09
C HIS A 262 13.88 -6.71 0.75
N VAL A 263 13.16 -5.89 1.51
CA VAL A 263 13.71 -4.82 2.35
C VAL A 263 13.26 -5.01 3.80
N PRO A 264 13.86 -5.97 4.53
CA PRO A 264 13.53 -6.19 5.94
C PRO A 264 13.97 -5.03 6.83
N GLY A 265 13.32 -4.91 7.98
CA GLY A 265 13.72 -4.03 9.08
C GLY A 265 12.74 -2.94 9.47
N HIS A 266 11.71 -2.62 8.67
CA HIS A 266 10.71 -1.59 9.00
C HIS A 266 9.43 -2.17 9.62
N THR A 267 8.70 -3.01 8.88
CA THR A 267 7.34 -3.46 9.25
C THR A 267 7.36 -4.88 9.82
N GLU A 268 6.74 -5.06 11.00
CA GLU A 268 6.53 -6.37 11.64
C GLU A 268 5.50 -7.24 10.91
N ASP A 269 5.90 -8.49 10.64
CA ASP A 269 5.02 -9.52 10.10
C ASP A 269 4.84 -10.63 11.15
N LEU A 270 3.70 -10.62 11.86
CA LEU A 270 3.31 -11.73 12.72
C LEU A 270 2.57 -12.77 11.87
N VAL A 271 3.27 -13.85 11.51
CA VAL A 271 2.69 -14.99 10.81
C VAL A 271 2.71 -16.21 11.70
N VAL A 272 1.53 -16.69 12.08
CA VAL A 272 1.36 -18.04 12.65
C VAL A 272 1.16 -19.01 11.49
N SER A 273 2.16 -19.85 11.20
CA SER A 273 2.00 -20.89 10.18
C SER A 273 1.00 -21.95 10.68
N LEU A 274 -0.24 -21.89 10.18
CA LEU A 274 -1.21 -22.96 10.37
C LEU A 274 -0.76 -24.18 9.55
N PRO A 275 -0.48 -25.34 10.19
CA PRO A 275 -0.34 -26.57 9.42
C PRO A 275 -1.69 -26.88 8.74
N LEU A 276 -1.65 -27.23 7.45
CA LEU A 276 -2.81 -27.71 6.69
C LEU A 276 -3.28 -29.06 7.24
N ILE A 277 -4.05 -29.02 8.33
CA ILE A 277 -4.85 -30.13 8.82
C ILE A 277 -6.23 -29.98 8.21
N SER A 278 -6.66 -30.96 7.42
CA SER A 278 -8.01 -31.00 6.86
C SER A 278 -9.04 -31.21 7.98
N ALA A 279 -9.51 -30.13 8.59
CA ALA A 279 -10.55 -30.16 9.61
C ALA A 279 -11.93 -30.31 8.93
N PRO A 280 -12.70 -31.39 9.17
CA PRO A 280 -13.92 -31.69 8.42
C PRO A 280 -15.17 -30.98 8.96
N TYR A 281 -15.04 -29.79 9.55
CA TYR A 281 -16.14 -29.07 10.20
C TYR A 281 -16.14 -27.56 9.89
N PRO A 282 -17.33 -26.93 9.73
CA PRO A 282 -17.44 -25.49 9.50
C PRO A 282 -17.00 -24.72 10.74
N VAL A 283 -15.98 -23.87 10.59
CA VAL A 283 -15.38 -23.13 11.70
C VAL A 283 -16.11 -21.80 11.89
N ASP A 284 -16.77 -21.61 13.04
CA ASP A 284 -17.29 -20.30 13.42
C ASP A 284 -16.18 -19.42 14.02
N MET A 285 -16.44 -18.11 14.14
CA MET A 285 -15.48 -17.13 14.70
C MET A 285 -14.99 -17.47 16.13
N ARG A 286 -15.72 -18.29 16.91
CA ARG A 286 -15.32 -18.69 18.27
C ARG A 286 -14.34 -19.85 18.24
N GLY A 287 -14.44 -20.75 17.26
CA GLY A 287 -13.47 -21.83 17.04
C GLY A 287 -12.05 -21.31 16.76
N ILE A 288 -11.94 -20.24 15.97
CA ILE A 288 -10.66 -19.62 15.61
C ILE A 288 -9.94 -19.03 16.84
N LEU A 289 -10.67 -18.31 17.70
CA LEU A 289 -10.11 -17.70 18.91
C LEU A 289 -9.56 -18.76 19.90
N TYR A 290 -10.26 -19.88 20.05
CA TYR A 290 -9.83 -20.99 20.91
C TYR A 290 -8.56 -21.68 20.34
N TYR A 291 -8.50 -21.86 19.03
CA TYR A 291 -7.31 -22.41 18.35
C TYR A 291 -6.09 -21.49 18.48
N TYR A 292 -6.29 -20.18 18.34
CA TYR A 292 -5.23 -19.17 18.49
C TYR A 292 -4.63 -19.14 19.92
N LEU A 293 -5.46 -19.25 20.95
CA LEU A 293 -4.99 -19.43 22.33
C LEU A 293 -4.18 -20.73 22.50
N THR A 294 -4.62 -21.82 21.87
CA THR A 294 -3.99 -23.13 22.00
C THR A 294 -2.59 -23.15 21.35
N LEU A 295 -2.41 -22.54 20.18
CA LEU A 295 -1.09 -22.41 19.55
C LEU A 295 -0.11 -21.59 20.40
N LYS A 296 -0.60 -20.52 21.04
CA LYS A 296 0.21 -19.68 21.95
C LYS A 296 0.67 -20.42 23.22
N LEU A 297 -0.02 -21.50 23.59
CA LEU A 297 0.35 -22.40 24.70
C LEU A 297 1.26 -23.56 24.26
N MET A 298 1.33 -23.89 22.97
CA MET A 298 2.09 -25.04 22.45
C MET A 298 3.52 -24.70 21.98
N ASN A 299 3.95 -23.45 22.10
CA ASN A 299 5.34 -23.01 21.90
C ASN A 299 5.94 -23.40 20.52
N VAL A 300 5.09 -23.43 19.48
CA VAL A 300 5.49 -23.76 18.10
C VAL A 300 6.25 -22.58 17.49
N THR A 301 7.56 -22.71 17.36
CA THR A 301 8.39 -21.73 16.64
C THR A 301 8.20 -21.85 15.13
N PRO A 302 7.86 -20.75 14.41
CA PRO A 302 7.84 -20.76 12.95
C PRO A 302 9.25 -21.02 12.41
N VAL A 303 9.36 -21.90 11.40
CA VAL A 303 10.66 -22.37 10.89
C VAL A 303 11.28 -21.40 9.86
N HIS A 304 10.51 -20.42 9.36
CA HIS A 304 10.95 -19.44 8.37
C HIS A 304 10.51 -18.01 8.73
N ASN A 305 11.24 -17.34 9.62
CA ASN A 305 11.00 -15.94 9.97
C ASN A 305 11.64 -15.00 8.92
N LYS A 306 10.92 -14.64 7.84
CA LYS A 306 11.22 -13.39 7.11
C LYS A 306 10.20 -12.36 7.58
N GLN A 307 10.69 -11.19 7.99
CA GLN A 307 9.88 -10.06 8.46
C GLN A 307 10.34 -8.84 7.66
N GLY A 308 9.45 -8.19 6.92
CA GLY A 308 9.87 -7.06 6.10
C GLY A 308 8.92 -6.64 4.99
N SER A 309 9.22 -5.46 4.45
CA SER A 309 8.53 -4.90 3.30
C SER A 309 9.17 -5.36 1.99
N VAL A 310 8.49 -5.10 0.87
CA VAL A 310 9.04 -5.28 -0.48
C VAL A 310 8.97 -3.96 -1.24
N CYS A 311 10.09 -3.52 -1.82
CA CYS A 311 10.07 -2.44 -2.80
C CYS A 311 9.82 -3.01 -4.20
N LEU A 312 9.07 -2.28 -5.04
CA LEU A 312 8.96 -2.55 -6.47
C LEU A 312 9.84 -1.56 -7.24
N PHE A 313 10.83 -2.07 -7.96
CA PHE A 313 11.66 -1.29 -8.88
C PHE A 313 11.16 -1.45 -10.31
N TYR A 314 10.57 -0.38 -10.85
CA TYR A 314 10.10 -0.30 -12.23
C TYR A 314 11.18 0.30 -13.12
N LYS A 315 11.85 -0.55 -13.89
CA LYS A 315 13.05 -0.24 -14.65
C LYS A 315 12.85 0.79 -15.78
N PRO A 316 11.76 0.78 -16.59
CA PRO A 316 11.61 1.68 -17.74
C PRO A 316 11.67 3.17 -17.39
N HIS A 317 11.12 3.54 -16.23
CA HIS A 317 11.13 4.91 -15.71
C HIS A 317 12.02 5.07 -14.47
N LYS A 318 12.82 4.05 -14.14
CA LYS A 318 13.75 4.06 -13.00
C LYS A 318 13.07 4.48 -11.69
N ILE A 319 11.92 3.87 -11.39
CA ILE A 319 11.09 4.24 -10.24
C ILE A 319 11.22 3.18 -9.16
N LEU A 320 11.53 3.60 -7.93
CA LEU A 320 11.40 2.78 -6.74
C LEU A 320 10.09 3.12 -6.02
N PHE A 321 9.15 2.19 -6.05
CA PHE A 321 7.99 2.20 -5.16
C PHE A 321 8.43 1.57 -3.84
N ALA A 322 8.55 2.41 -2.80
CA ALA A 322 9.26 2.07 -1.58
C ALA A 322 8.36 1.64 -0.41
N GLY A 323 7.04 1.78 -0.55
CA GLY A 323 6.10 1.68 0.57
C GLY A 323 6.56 2.60 1.71
N ASP A 324 6.57 2.06 2.93
CA ASP A 324 7.04 2.79 4.12
C ASP A 324 8.53 2.55 4.42
N HIS A 325 9.28 1.87 3.54
CA HIS A 325 10.68 1.55 3.82
C HIS A 325 11.61 2.77 3.69
N LEU A 326 11.29 3.71 2.80
CA LEU A 326 12.09 4.90 2.51
C LEU A 326 11.22 5.95 1.82
N GLY A 327 11.23 7.19 2.29
CA GLY A 327 10.49 8.29 1.66
C GLY A 327 11.13 9.65 1.88
N MET A 328 10.54 10.69 1.28
CA MET A 328 10.92 12.09 1.51
C MET A 328 9.93 12.74 2.49
N THR A 329 10.41 13.63 3.34
CA THR A 329 9.58 14.48 4.20
C THR A 329 9.88 15.95 3.91
N GLU A 330 9.18 16.88 4.55
CA GLU A 330 9.58 18.31 4.50
C GLU A 330 10.95 18.61 5.10
N PHE A 331 11.53 17.66 5.85
CA PHE A 331 12.86 17.77 6.48
C PHE A 331 13.95 16.95 5.76
N GLY A 332 13.64 16.34 4.61
CA GLY A 332 14.55 15.46 3.88
C GLY A 332 14.17 13.98 3.93
N LEU A 333 15.10 13.11 3.53
CA LEU A 333 14.91 11.65 3.52
C LEU A 333 14.58 11.12 4.92
N SER A 334 13.70 10.12 4.97
CA SER A 334 13.31 9.43 6.20
C SER A 334 13.09 7.94 5.94
N ILE A 335 13.33 7.17 7.00
CA ILE A 335 13.02 5.74 7.10
C ILE A 335 11.90 5.51 8.14
N PHE A 336 11.20 6.59 8.53
CA PHE A 336 10.06 6.60 9.44
C PHE A 336 10.34 5.92 10.79
N GLU A 337 11.49 6.24 11.41
CA GLU A 337 12.03 5.54 12.59
C GLU A 337 11.05 5.38 13.76
N THR A 338 10.14 6.34 13.98
CA THR A 338 9.09 6.29 15.02
C THR A 338 8.06 5.18 14.79
N TYR A 339 7.93 4.71 13.54
CA TYR A 339 7.00 3.67 13.11
C TYR A 339 7.71 2.34 12.77
N ASN A 340 9.05 2.32 12.80
CA ASN A 340 9.83 1.09 12.65
C ASN A 340 9.54 0.14 13.83
N ARG A 341 9.12 -1.08 13.51
CA ARG A 341 8.72 -2.10 14.50
C ARG A 341 9.73 -3.25 14.64
N ILE A 342 10.80 -3.28 13.84
CA ILE A 342 11.80 -4.37 13.86
C ILE A 342 13.17 -3.84 14.28
N SER A 343 13.85 -3.12 13.39
CA SER A 343 15.24 -2.75 13.57
C SER A 343 15.66 -1.66 12.57
N VAL A 344 15.92 -0.46 13.08
CA VAL A 344 16.49 0.64 12.29
C VAL A 344 17.84 0.26 11.65
N PRO A 345 18.80 -0.40 12.34
CA PRO A 345 20.01 -0.93 11.70
C PRO A 345 19.73 -1.86 10.52
N MET A 346 18.78 -2.78 10.64
CA MET A 346 18.39 -3.69 9.55
C MET A 346 17.74 -2.94 8.38
N GLN A 347 16.92 -1.93 8.69
CA GLN A 347 16.31 -1.06 7.67
C GLN A 347 17.38 -0.27 6.90
N LEU A 348 18.37 0.29 7.61
CA LEU A 348 19.52 0.98 7.01
C LEU A 348 20.37 0.06 6.14
N ASP A 349 20.60 -1.20 6.56
CA ASP A 349 21.26 -2.20 5.72
C ASP A 349 20.43 -2.58 4.49
N SER A 350 19.10 -2.52 4.57
CA SER A 350 18.23 -2.63 3.40
C SER A 350 18.29 -1.38 2.50
N VAL A 351 18.38 -0.17 3.05
CA VAL A 351 18.64 1.06 2.25
C VAL A 351 20.00 0.99 1.53
N LYS A 352 21.05 0.44 2.16
CA LYS A 352 22.34 0.18 1.49
C LYS A 352 22.23 -0.80 0.31
N LYS A 353 21.26 -1.72 0.30
CA LYS A 353 20.99 -2.59 -0.87
C LYS A 353 20.40 -1.78 -2.02
N LEU A 354 19.52 -0.81 -1.72
CA LEU A 354 18.85 0.04 -2.71
C LEU A 354 19.82 0.94 -3.50
N LEU A 355 20.99 1.31 -2.93
CA LEU A 355 22.06 2.02 -3.65
C LEU A 355 22.47 1.31 -4.95
N LYS A 356 22.45 -0.03 -4.98
CA LYS A 356 22.82 -0.85 -6.14
C LYS A 356 21.85 -0.71 -7.32
N LEU A 357 20.69 -0.08 -7.11
CA LEU A 357 19.65 0.09 -8.09
C LEU A 357 19.80 1.42 -8.81
N ASN A 358 19.53 1.41 -10.11
CA ASN A 358 19.59 2.61 -10.95
C ASN A 358 18.23 3.33 -10.98
N PHE A 359 17.65 3.65 -9.81
CA PHE A 359 16.46 4.49 -9.73
C PHE A 359 16.80 5.99 -9.75
N GLN A 360 15.84 6.79 -10.21
CA GLN A 360 15.83 8.26 -10.21
C GLN A 360 14.59 8.82 -9.52
N TRP A 361 13.57 7.99 -9.27
CA TRP A 361 12.37 8.39 -8.54
C TRP A 361 12.15 7.52 -7.30
N ILE A 362 11.71 8.13 -6.20
CA ILE A 362 11.15 7.44 -5.02
C ILE A 362 9.68 7.82 -4.93
N LEU A 363 8.80 6.81 -5.00
CA LEU A 363 7.36 6.91 -4.75
C LEU A 363 7.04 6.11 -3.48
N PRO A 364 6.98 6.74 -2.30
CA PRO A 364 6.71 6.04 -1.06
C PRO A 364 5.21 5.89 -0.81
N GLY A 365 4.85 5.01 0.14
CA GLY A 365 3.51 5.00 0.73
C GLY A 365 3.30 6.26 1.56
N HIS A 366 4.17 6.52 2.53
CA HIS A 366 4.13 7.74 3.35
C HIS A 366 5.12 8.82 2.92
N GLY A 367 4.74 10.08 3.17
CA GLY A 367 5.55 11.26 2.84
C GLY A 367 5.42 11.68 1.39
N ARG A 368 6.51 12.21 0.84
CA ARG A 368 6.57 12.90 -0.45
C ARG A 368 7.35 12.09 -1.48
N ARG A 369 6.93 12.21 -2.74
CA ARG A 369 7.69 11.72 -3.90
C ARG A 369 8.99 12.51 -4.04
N ALA A 370 10.06 11.86 -4.51
CA ALA A 370 11.33 12.51 -4.82
C ALA A 370 11.80 12.15 -6.23
N GLU A 371 12.38 13.13 -6.93
CA GLU A 371 13.08 12.98 -8.21
C GLU A 371 14.54 13.37 -8.01
N TYR A 372 15.44 12.58 -8.59
CA TYR A 372 16.87 12.89 -8.71
C TYR A 372 17.23 13.10 -10.17
N LYS A 373 18.02 14.13 -10.45
CA LYS A 373 18.54 14.47 -11.79
C LYS A 373 19.28 13.31 -12.44
N ASP A 374 20.10 12.62 -11.66
CA ASP A 374 20.91 11.49 -12.11
C ASP A 374 21.21 10.51 -10.96
N SER A 375 21.79 9.37 -11.32
CA SER A 375 22.11 8.29 -10.38
C SER A 375 23.16 8.73 -9.35
N GLN A 376 24.06 9.66 -9.71
CA GLN A 376 25.12 10.15 -8.82
C GLN A 376 24.53 11.04 -7.71
N GLU A 377 23.57 11.91 -8.04
CA GLU A 377 22.83 12.69 -7.04
C GLU A 377 22.05 11.76 -6.09
N LYS A 378 21.34 10.77 -6.64
CA LYS A 378 20.61 9.73 -5.89
C LYS A 378 21.52 8.99 -4.91
N ASP A 379 22.68 8.50 -5.37
CA ASP A 379 23.64 7.77 -4.53
C ASP A 379 24.24 8.69 -3.46
N SER A 380 24.68 9.89 -3.83
CA SER A 380 25.25 10.87 -2.88
C SER A 380 24.26 11.21 -1.75
N ALA A 381 22.98 11.38 -2.08
CA ALA A 381 21.92 11.67 -1.10
C ALA A 381 21.67 10.50 -0.14
N LEU A 382 21.60 9.28 -0.67
CA LEU A 382 21.36 8.06 0.12
C LEU A 382 22.56 7.68 0.98
N GLU A 383 23.79 7.79 0.46
CA GLU A 383 25.01 7.56 1.23
C GLU A 383 25.13 8.55 2.40
N SER A 384 24.91 9.84 2.13
CA SER A 384 24.91 10.88 3.17
C SER A 384 23.86 10.61 4.24
N PHE A 385 22.65 10.23 3.84
CA PHE A 385 21.56 9.89 4.75
C PHE A 385 21.89 8.64 5.60
N VAL A 386 22.36 7.56 4.98
CA VAL A 386 22.76 6.33 5.69
C VAL A 386 23.90 6.60 6.65
N GLN A 387 24.91 7.38 6.25
CA GLN A 387 26.02 7.75 7.12
C GLN A 387 25.53 8.54 8.35
N GLN A 388 24.72 9.59 8.12
CA GLN A 388 24.12 10.40 9.19
C GLN A 388 23.31 9.53 10.17
N LYS A 389 22.52 8.59 9.66
CA LYS A 389 21.69 7.71 10.49
C LYS A 389 22.51 6.66 11.22
N CYS A 390 23.46 5.99 10.57
CA CYS A 390 24.33 5.03 11.27
C CYS A 390 25.07 5.68 12.45
N SER A 391 25.56 6.92 12.31
CA SER A 391 26.19 7.65 13.44
C SER A 391 25.25 7.91 14.62
N GLN A 392 23.92 7.91 14.43
CA GLN A 392 22.93 8.09 15.50
C GLN A 392 22.61 6.78 16.25
N TYR A 393 22.97 5.62 15.69
CA TYR A 393 22.66 4.28 16.24
C TYR A 393 23.92 3.45 16.57
N THR A 394 25.10 4.08 16.64
CA THR A 394 26.40 3.41 16.97
C THR A 394 26.91 3.83 18.36
N THR A 395 26.01 4.11 19.30
CA THR A 395 26.30 4.49 20.70
C THR A 395 25.64 3.54 21.68
#